data_AF-A0AAN7QS31-F1
#
_entry.id   AF-A0AAN7QS31-F1
#
_cell.length_a   1.000
_cell.length_b   1.000
_cell.length_c   1.000
_cell.angle_alpha   90.00
_cell.angle_beta   90.00
_cell.angle_gamma   90.00
#
_symmetry.space_group_name_H-M   'P 1'
#
loop_
_entity.id
_entity.type
_entity.pdbx_description
1 polymer ?
#
loop_
_entity_poly.entity_id
_entity_poly.type
_entity_poly.pdbx_seq_one_letter_code
_entity_poly.pdbx_strand_id
1 'polypeptide(L)'
;MKLTIKLGSCLNITNEGLSHIGRSCSKLVELDLYRSSGIADSGIVAIAHGCPSLEMNNTSYFYGITNNAPVSLSKCKKLHTLEC
;
A
#
# COMPACT_ATOMS: atom_id res chain seq x y z
N MET A 1 -13.30 6.07 -13.62
CA MET A 1 -11.88 6.46 -13.60
C MET A 1 -11.20 5.72 -12.46
N LYS A 2 -10.15 4.93 -12.75
CA LYS A 2 -9.31 4.25 -11.76
C LYS A 2 -8.16 5.19 -11.40
N LEU A 3 -7.97 5.54 -10.13
CA LEU A 3 -6.79 6.28 -9.69
C LEU A 3 -5.71 5.26 -9.32
N THR A 4 -4.57 5.33 -10.00
CA THR A 4 -3.45 4.41 -9.84
C THR A 4 -2.19 5.20 -9.52
N ILE A 5 -1.45 4.77 -8.49
CA ILE A 5 -0.14 5.31 -8.13
C ILE A 5 0.89 4.20 -8.29
N LYS A 6 1.93 4.44 -9.10
CA LYS A 6 3.04 3.50 -9.31
C LYS A 6 4.32 4.08 -8.73
N LEU A 7 4.81 3.45 -7.68
CA LEU A 7 5.99 3.84 -6.93
C LEU A 7 6.99 2.68 -6.82
N GLY A 8 6.91 1.71 -7.75
CA GLY A 8 7.83 0.60 -7.82
C GLY A 8 9.28 1.05 -8.06
N SER A 9 10.23 0.38 -7.41
CA SER A 9 11.67 0.69 -7.40
C SER A 9 12.02 2.08 -6.87
N CYS A 10 11.08 2.76 -6.20
CA CYS A 10 11.37 3.99 -5.47
C CYS A 10 11.97 3.63 -4.10
N LEU A 11 13.28 3.82 -3.94
CA LEU A 11 14.01 3.42 -2.72
C LEU A 11 13.91 4.43 -1.55
N ASN A 12 13.46 5.66 -1.85
CA ASN A 12 13.35 6.75 -0.88
C ASN A 12 11.91 7.00 -0.42
N ILE A 13 11.00 6.07 -0.68
CA ILE A 13 9.64 6.16 -0.18
C ILE A 13 9.59 5.81 1.31
N THR A 14 8.77 6.54 2.06
CA THR A 14 8.67 6.40 3.52
C THR A 14 7.22 6.17 3.95
N ASN A 15 7.04 5.70 5.18
CA ASN A 15 5.72 5.58 5.81
C ASN A 15 4.97 6.92 5.89
N GLU A 16 5.70 8.05 6.01
CA GLU A 16 5.08 9.38 5.96
C GLU A 16 4.52 9.70 4.58
N GLY A 17 5.25 9.34 3.51
CA GLY A 17 4.75 9.49 2.14
C GLY A 17 3.46 8.70 1.91
N LEU A 18 3.42 7.44 2.36
CA LEU A 18 2.20 6.63 2.31
C LEU A 18 1.07 7.23 3.15
N SER A 19 1.37 7.78 4.32
CA SER A 19 0.37 8.45 5.17
C SER A 19 -0.26 9.67 4.50
N HIS A 20 0.53 10.46 3.78
CA HIS A 20 0.02 11.59 2.99
C HIS A 20 -0.90 11.13 1.86
N ILE A 21 -0.53 10.03 1.17
CA ILE A 21 -1.37 9.40 0.14
C ILE A 21 -2.69 8.92 0.76
N GLY A 22 -2.65 8.19 1.88
CA GLY A 22 -3.86 7.72 2.56
C GLY A 22 -4.82 8.86 2.92
N ARG A 23 -4.28 10.00 3.39
CA ARG A 23 -5.11 11.17 3.75
C ARG A 23 -5.68 11.92 2.55
N SER A 24 -4.95 11.94 1.43
CA SER A 24 -5.27 12.82 0.29
C SER A 24 -5.95 12.09 -0.87
N CYS A 25 -5.78 10.78 -0.97
CA CYS A 25 -6.16 9.97 -2.12
C CYS A 25 -7.22 8.91 -1.76
N SER A 26 -8.37 9.34 -1.21
CA SER A 26 -9.44 8.41 -0.78
C SER A 26 -10.06 7.58 -1.92
N LYS A 27 -9.89 8.03 -3.18
CA LYS A 27 -10.33 7.33 -4.39
C LYS A 27 -9.25 6.46 -5.03
N LEU A 28 -8.10 6.27 -4.35
CA LEU A 28 -7.02 5.41 -4.84
C LEU A 28 -7.55 3.98 -4.97
N VAL A 29 -7.36 3.41 -6.16
CA VAL A 29 -7.79 2.05 -6.48
C VAL A 29 -6.59 1.13 -6.66
N GLU A 30 -5.43 1.63 -7.06
CA GLU A 30 -4.25 0.78 -7.26
C GLU A 30 -2.98 1.47 -6.76
N LEU A 31 -2.17 0.72 -6.03
CA LEU A 31 -0.88 1.16 -5.52
C LEU A 31 0.16 0.07 -5.75
N ASP A 32 1.12 0.38 -6.62
CA ASP A 32 2.27 -0.47 -6.91
C ASP A 32 3.49 0.03 -6.13
N LEU A 33 4.07 -0.86 -5.33
CA LEU A 33 5.25 -0.64 -4.49
C LEU A 33 6.34 -1.67 -4.76
N TYR A 34 6.31 -2.32 -5.92
CA TYR A 34 7.23 -3.40 -6.28
C TYR A 34 8.70 -2.98 -6.12
N ARG A 35 9.50 -3.75 -5.37
CA ARG A 35 10.92 -3.47 -5.05
C ARG A 35 11.18 -2.13 -4.36
N SER A 36 10.18 -1.54 -3.72
CA SER A 36 10.39 -0.32 -2.93
C SER A 36 10.85 -0.67 -1.52
N SER A 37 11.94 -0.05 -1.09
CA SER A 37 12.51 -0.20 0.25
C SER A 37 12.16 1.01 1.12
N GLY A 38 11.97 0.81 2.42
CA GLY A 38 11.69 1.92 3.37
C GLY A 38 10.24 2.03 3.85
N ILE A 39 9.39 1.06 3.49
CA ILE A 39 8.01 0.95 3.96
C ILE A 39 7.90 -0.18 4.98
N ALA A 40 7.14 0.08 6.04
CA ALA A 40 6.78 -0.87 7.09
C ALA A 40 5.25 -0.96 7.23
N ASP A 41 4.77 -1.85 8.10
CA ASP A 41 3.34 -2.06 8.38
C ASP A 41 2.58 -0.75 8.60
N SER A 42 3.17 0.22 9.30
CA SER A 42 2.54 1.50 9.62
C SER A 42 2.16 2.31 8.37
N GLY A 43 3.00 2.31 7.33
CA GLY A 43 2.70 2.97 6.07
C GLY A 43 1.56 2.29 5.31
N ILE A 44 1.54 0.96 5.30
CA ILE A 44 0.47 0.18 4.69
C ILE A 44 -0.86 0.37 5.41
N VAL A 45 -0.85 0.37 6.75
CA VAL A 45 -2.03 0.62 7.60
C VAL A 45 -2.61 2.01 7.35
N ALA A 46 -1.76 3.02 7.19
CA ALA A 46 -2.19 4.39 6.92
C ALA A 46 -2.93 4.49 5.57
N ILE A 47 -2.42 3.82 4.54
CA ILE A 47 -3.08 3.75 3.24
C ILE A 47 -4.37 2.93 3.30
N ALA A 48 -4.36 1.77 3.96
CA ALA A 48 -5.56 0.93 4.08
C ALA A 48 -6.72 1.66 4.77
N HIS A 49 -6.42 2.51 5.77
CA HIS A 49 -7.43 3.35 6.42
C HIS A 49 -7.94 4.47 5.51
N GLY A 50 -7.06 5.08 4.72
CA GLY A 50 -7.40 6.23 3.89
C GLY A 50 -8.07 5.88 2.55
N CYS A 51 -7.74 4.70 2.02
CA CYS A 51 -8.09 4.26 0.66
C CYS A 51 -8.94 2.98 0.72
N PRO A 52 -10.26 3.06 1.01
CA PRO A 52 -11.10 1.88 1.21
C PRO A 52 -11.36 1.05 -0.06
N SER A 53 -11.13 1.65 -1.23
CA SER A 53 -11.29 1.00 -2.55
C SER A 53 -9.99 0.46 -3.12
N LEU A 54 -8.91 0.45 -2.32
CA LEU A 54 -7.59 0.04 -2.78
C LEU A 54 -7.53 -1.45 -3.13
N GLU A 55 -6.93 -1.72 -4.28
CA GLU A 55 -6.51 -3.00 -4.81
C GLU A 55 -4.97 -2.97 -4.76
N MET A 56 -4.35 -3.69 -3.82
CA MET A 56 -2.89 -3.84 -3.83
C MET A 56 -2.52 -4.99 -4.75
N ASN A 57 -1.74 -4.70 -5.78
CA ASN A 57 -1.11 -5.67 -6.65
C ASN A 57 0.38 -5.70 -6.33
N ASN A 58 0.91 -6.86 -5.92
CA ASN A 58 2.35 -7.11 -5.76
C ASN A 58 3.02 -6.45 -4.53
N THR A 59 3.00 -7.18 -3.40
CA THR A 59 3.79 -6.85 -2.19
C THR A 59 5.11 -7.62 -2.12
N SER A 60 5.51 -8.31 -3.20
CA SER A 60 6.73 -9.10 -3.22
C SER A 60 7.93 -8.18 -3.00
N TYR A 61 8.81 -8.55 -2.06
CA TYR A 61 10.03 -7.85 -1.64
C TYR A 61 9.92 -6.71 -0.60
N PHE A 62 8.89 -6.72 0.27
CA PHE A 62 8.98 -5.94 1.50
C PHE A 62 9.78 -6.68 2.58
N TYR A 63 11.04 -6.32 2.77
CA TYR A 63 11.90 -6.87 3.83
C TYR A 63 11.50 -6.43 5.27
N GLY A 64 10.44 -5.63 5.44
CA GLY A 64 10.08 -5.00 6.72
C GLY A 64 8.59 -5.08 7.10
N ILE A 65 7.79 -5.88 6.38
CA ILE A 65 6.37 -6.07 6.71
C ILE A 65 6.20 -7.32 7.59
N THR A 66 5.50 -7.15 8.72
CA THR A 66 5.10 -8.25 9.63
C THR A 66 3.63 -8.61 9.46
N ASN A 67 3.13 -9.63 10.17
CA ASN A 67 1.75 -10.15 10.06
C ASN A 67 0.62 -9.12 10.31
N ASN A 68 0.91 -7.84 10.63
CA ASN A 68 -0.11 -6.83 10.91
C ASN A 68 -0.59 -6.05 9.67
N ALA A 69 0.25 -5.90 8.64
CA ALA A 69 -0.19 -5.26 7.39
C ALA A 69 -1.35 -6.02 6.70
N PRO A 70 -1.32 -7.37 6.59
CA PRO A 70 -2.43 -8.13 6.03
C PRO A 70 -3.77 -7.92 6.78
N VAL A 71 -3.72 -7.81 8.12
CA VAL A 71 -4.92 -7.58 8.95
C VAL A 71 -5.57 -6.24 8.62
N SER A 72 -4.76 -5.19 8.43
CA SER A 72 -5.30 -3.86 8.10
C SER A 72 -5.82 -3.79 6.67
N LEU A 73 -5.17 -4.51 5.75
CA LEU A 73 -5.61 -4.63 4.36
C LEU A 73 -6.91 -5.41 4.19
N SER A 74 -7.28 -6.28 5.16
CA SER A 74 -8.60 -6.93 5.17
C SER A 74 -9.79 -5.95 5.19
N LYS A 75 -9.56 -4.68 5.59
CA LYS A 75 -10.56 -3.62 5.54
C LYS A 75 -10.82 -3.11 4.11
N CYS A 76 -9.88 -3.32 3.18
CA CYS A 76 -10.03 -2.98 1.77
C CYS A 76 -10.79 -4.10 1.06
N LYS A 77 -12.07 -3.87 0.75
CA LYS A 77 -13.00 -4.91 0.23
C LYS A 77 -12.68 -5.43 -1.18
N LYS A 78 -11.69 -4.84 -1.85
CA LYS A 78 -11.28 -5.18 -3.22
C LYS A 78 -9.84 -5.68 -3.31
N LEU A 79 -9.24 -6.06 -2.18
CA LEU A 79 -7.86 -6.48 -2.16
C LEU A 79 -7.70 -7.82 -2.90
N HIS A 80 -7.02 -7.80 -4.05
CA HIS A 80 -6.54 -8.99 -4.71
C HIS A 80 -5.10 -9.25 -4.24
N THR A 81 -4.96 -9.94 -3.10
CA THR A 81 -3.65 -10.38 -2.61
C THR A 81 -3.02 -11.31 -3.65
N LEU A 82 -2.03 -10.80 -4.39
CA LEU A 82 -1.25 -11.59 -5.35
C LEU A 82 0.05 -12.04 -4.69
N GLU A 83 0.33 -13.33 -4.91
CA GLU A 83 1.16 -14.24 -4.15
C GLU A 83 2.65 -13.87 -4.05
N CYS A 84 3.21 -14.28 -2.91
CA CYS A 84 4.62 -14.61 -2.59
C CYS A 84 5.73 -13.98 -3.44
#